data_AF-A0A533S2N8-F1
#
_entry.id   AF-A0A533S2N8-F1
#
_cell.length_a   1.000
_cell.length_b   1.000
_cell.length_c   1.000
_cell.angle_alpha   90.00
_cell.angle_beta   90.00
_cell.angle_gamma   90.00
#
_symmetry.space_group_name_H-M   'P 1'
#
loop_
_entity.id
_entity.type
_entity.pdbx_description
1 polymer ?
#
loop_
_entity_poly.entity_id
_entity_poly.type
_entity_poly.pdbx_seq_one_letter_code
_entity_poly.pdbx_strand_id
1 'polypeptide(L)' 'MFKRVVVEDTVRIPPAMFGESYENVVGKILSQKYAGTVHEDLGYVIV' A
#
# COMPACT_ATOMS: atom_id res chain seq x y z
N MET A 1 -7.18 0.82 -19.73
CA MET A 1 -7.44 -0.62 -19.51
C MET A 1 -6.75 -1.00 -18.21
N PHE A 2 -7.45 -1.58 -17.24
CA PHE A 2 -6.87 -1.91 -15.93
C PHE A 2 -6.27 -3.32 -15.93
N LYS A 3 -5.21 -3.52 -15.15
CA LYS A 3 -4.55 -4.82 -14.97
C LYS A 3 -4.34 -5.05 -13.47
N ARG A 4 -4.65 -6.27 -13.01
CA ARG A 4 -4.29 -6.69 -11.66
C ARG A 4 -2.80 -7.01 -11.61
N VAL A 5 -2.11 -6.37 -10.67
CA VAL A 5 -0.70 -6.62 -10.37
C VAL A 5 -0.59 -7.18 -8.96
N VAL A 6 0.38 -8.06 -8.73
CA VAL A 6 0.69 -8.61 -7.40
C VAL A 6 2.09 -8.13 -7.07
N VAL A 7 2.23 -7.50 -5.91
CA VAL A 7 3.49 -6.88 -5.46
C VAL A 7 3.80 -7.44 -4.07
N GLU A 8 5.06 -7.79 -3.86
CA GLU A 8 5.58 -8.13 -2.54
C GLU A 8 6.37 -6.93 -2.02
N ASP A 9 6.09 -6.52 -0.79
CA ASP A 9 6.68 -5.30 -0.21
C ASP A 9 6.88 -5.46 1.29
N THR A 10 7.92 -4.79 1.80
CA THR A 10 8.20 -4.76 3.24
C THR A 10 7.66 -3.47 3.84
N VAL A 11 6.60 -3.58 4.65
CA VAL A 11 5.91 -2.42 5.23
C VAL A 11 6.44 -2.16 6.65
N ARG A 12 6.97 -0.95 6.87
CA ARG A 12 7.38 -0.50 8.21
C ARG A 12 6.16 0.01 8.98
N ILE A 13 5.84 -0.61 10.11
CA ILE A 13 4.76 -0.18 11.00
C ILE A 13 5.28 0.83 12.04
N PRO A 14 4.76 2.06 12.08
CA PRO A 14 5.14 3.04 13.11
C PRO A 14 4.64 2.61 14.51
N PRO A 15 5.41 2.83 15.58
CA PRO A 15 4.99 2.51 16.94
C PRO A 15 3.69 3.17 17.39
N ALA A 16 3.36 4.34 16.83
CA ALA A 16 2.12 5.06 17.13
C ALA A 16 0.85 4.34 16.63
N MET A 17 0.97 3.39 15.70
CA MET A 17 -0.14 2.60 15.17
C MET A 17 -0.25 1.22 15.84
N PHE A 18 0.54 0.97 16.90
CA PHE A 18 0.47 -0.28 17.63
C PHE A 18 -0.85 -0.36 18.41
N GLY A 19 -1.53 -1.51 18.34
CA GLY A 19 -2.84 -1.74 18.98
C GLY A 19 -4.04 -1.69 18.03
N GLU A 20 -3.87 -1.14 16.82
CA GLU A 20 -4.83 -1.34 15.72
C GLU A 20 -4.66 -2.73 15.09
N SER A 21 -5.68 -3.22 14.38
CA SER A 21 -5.57 -4.49 13.66
C SER A 21 -4.54 -4.39 12.54
N TYR A 22 -3.75 -5.45 12.37
CA TYR A 22 -2.69 -5.53 11.36
C TYR A 22 -3.20 -5.16 9.95
N GLU A 23 -4.35 -5.71 9.56
CA GLU A 23 -4.98 -5.48 8.26
C GLU A 23 -5.30 -4.00 8.02
N ASN A 24 -5.80 -3.29 9.03
CA ASN A 24 -6.12 -1.87 8.92
C ASN A 24 -4.86 -1.01 8.79
N VAL A 25 -3.84 -1.30 9.60
CA VAL A 25 -2.59 -0.54 9.59
C VAL A 25 -1.85 -0.73 8.28
N VAL A 26 -1.70 -1.98 7.85
CA VAL A 26 -1.03 -2.31 6.58
C VAL A 26 -1.81 -1.75 5.40
N GLY A 27 -3.15 -1.87 5.39
CA GLY A 27 -4.00 -1.29 4.35
C GLY A 27 -3.84 0.23 4.23
N LYS A 28 -3.83 0.96 5.35
CA LYS A 28 -3.58 2.42 5.36
C LYS A 28 -2.21 2.78 4.79
N ILE A 29 -1.16 2.09 5.22
CA ILE A 29 0.21 2.39 4.78
C ILE A 29 0.38 2.07 3.29
N LEU A 30 -0.12 0.92 2.83
CA LEU A 30 -0.06 0.55 1.41
C LEU A 30 -0.87 1.50 0.53
N SER A 31 -2.07 1.90 0.99
CA SER A 31 -2.88 2.89 0.27
C SER A 31 -2.14 4.22 0.14
N GLN A 32 -1.50 4.72 1.21
CA GLN A 32 -0.69 5.94 1.14
C GLN A 32 0.53 5.81 0.22
N LYS A 33 1.14 4.62 0.13
CA LYS A 33 2.34 4.38 -0.69
C LYS A 33 2.01 4.24 -2.17
N TYR A 34 0.89 3.61 -2.50
CA TYR A 34 0.56 3.21 -3.87
C TYR A 34 -0.60 3.99 -4.49
N ALA A 35 -1.64 4.31 -3.73
CA ALA A 35 -2.83 4.92 -4.31
C ALA A 35 -2.54 6.31 -4.88
N GLY A 36 -3.03 6.56 -6.09
CA GLY A 36 -2.92 7.87 -6.74
C GLY A 36 -1.51 8.26 -7.15
N THR A 37 -0.52 7.37 -7.02
CA THR A 37 0.87 7.61 -7.40
C THR A 37 1.20 6.86 -8.69
N VAL A 38 2.00 7.49 -9.56
CA VAL A 38 2.56 6.83 -10.75
C VAL A 38 3.88 6.19 -10.35
N HIS A 39 3.96 4.88 -10.47
CA HIS A 39 5.20 4.13 -10.28
C HIS A 39 5.75 3.72 -11.64
N GLU A 40 7.07 3.79 -11.83
CA GLU A 40 7.73 3.42 -13.10
C GLU A 40 7.40 1.99 -13.54
N ASP A 41 7.30 1.06 -12.60
CA ASP A 41 7.08 -0.36 -12.89
C ASP A 41 5.59 -0.77 -12.94
N LEU A 42 4.69 0.00 -12.29
CA LEU A 42 3.28 -0.36 -12.10
C LEU A 42 2.32 0.55 -12.88
N GLY A 43 2.77 1.73 -13.30
CA GLY A 43 1.92 2.79 -13.84
C GLY A 43 1.10 3.49 -12.76
N TYR A 44 -0.08 3.97 -13.11
CA TYR A 44 -1.00 4.63 -12.18
C TYR A 44 -1.78 3.60 -11.36
N VAL A 45 -1.57 3.61 -10.04
CA VAL A 45 -2.18 2.61 -9.15
C VAL A 45 -3.47 3.14 -8.53
N ILE A 46 -4.51 2.30 -8.62
CA ILE A 46 -5.83 2.51 -8.02
C ILE A 46 -6.05 1.36 -7.05
N VAL A 47 -6.40 1.67 -5.79
CA VAL A 47 -6.53 0.73 -4.68
C VAL A 47 -7.96 0.78 -4.14
#